data_AF-W1N3I6-F1
#
_entry.id   AF-W1N3I6-F1
#
_cell.length_a   1.000
_cell.length_b   1.000
_cell.length_c   1.000
_cell.angle_alpha   90.00
_cell.angle_beta   90.00
_cell.angle_gamma   90.00
#
_symmetry.space_group_name_H-M   'P 1'
#
loop_
_entity.id
_entity.type
_entity.pdbx_description
1 polymer ?
#
loop_
_entity_poly.entity_id
_entity_poly.type
_entity_poly.pdbx_seq_one_letter_code
_entity_poly.pdbx_strand_id
1 'polypeptide(L)' 'MSLHLVFSWLEPVLLVSGLLMVLVAYMQYVRRTRDLWAVVKFWERRLTMTGREFAWQRSGILVLLLGVLVRYLLILQVL' A
#
# COMPACT_ATOMS: atom_id res chain seq x y z
N MET A 1 -2.33 26.13 -11.77
CA MET A 1 -1.99 25.34 -12.98
C MET A 1 -0.91 24.28 -12.71
N SER A 2 0.25 24.63 -12.15
CA SER A 2 1.36 23.67 -11.93
C SER A 2 1.11 22.65 -10.81
N LEU A 3 0.52 23.06 -9.68
CA LEU A 3 0.25 22.17 -8.54
C LEU A 3 -0.71 21.03 -8.91
N HIS A 4 -1.82 21.35 -9.57
CA HIS A 4 -2.81 20.36 -9.99
C HIS A 4 -2.20 19.27 -10.89
N LEU A 5 -1.28 19.64 -11.79
CA LEU A 5 -0.54 18.67 -12.62
C LEU A 5 0.37 17.79 -11.75
N VAL A 6 1.12 18.37 -10.82
CA VAL A 6 1.99 17.61 -9.90
C VAL A 6 1.19 16.59 -9.09
N PHE A 7 0.06 17.00 -8.49
CA PHE A 7 -0.78 16.10 -7.71
C PHE A 7 -1.46 15.03 -8.57
N SER A 8 -1.80 15.34 -9.82
CA SER A 8 -2.36 14.36 -10.76
C SER A 8 -1.36 13.25 -11.13
N TRP A 9 -0.06 13.56 -11.19
CA TRP A 9 0.99 12.55 -11.36
C TRP A 9 1.38 11.88 -10.04
N LEU A 10 1.25 12.59 -8.91
CA LEU A 10 1.59 12.07 -7.59
C LEU A 10 0.58 11.01 -7.10
N GLU A 11 -0.71 11.17 -7.38
CA GLU A 11 -1.75 10.19 -7.04
C GLU A 11 -1.37 8.76 -7.50
N PRO A 12 -1.19 8.49 -8.81
CA PRO A 12 -0.91 7.14 -9.27
C PRO A 12 0.43 6.64 -8.76
N VAL A 13 1.43 7.50 -8.58
CA VAL A 13 2.72 7.13 -7.99
C VAL A 13 2.56 6.65 -6.55
N LEU A 14 1.80 7.37 -5.72
CA LEU A 14 1.50 6.99 -4.34
C LEU A 14 0.73 5.66 -4.31
N LEU A 15 -0.31 5.51 -5.14
CA LEU A 15 -1.11 4.29 -5.16
C LEU A 15 -0.29 3.07 -5.61
N VAL A 16 0.48 3.20 -6.69
CA VAL A 16 1.31 2.09 -7.21
C VAL A 16 2.43 1.75 -6.24
N SER A 17 3.14 2.75 -5.70
CA SER A 17 4.24 2.50 -4.75
C SER A 17 3.73 1.86 -3.46
N GLY A 18 2.62 2.36 -2.89
CA GLY A 18 2.00 1.76 -1.70
C GLY A 18 1.55 0.33 -1.95
N LEU A 19 0.96 0.04 -3.11
CA LEU A 19 0.59 -1.33 -3.51
C LEU A 19 1.81 -2.24 -3.61
N LEU A 20 2.88 -1.79 -4.27
CA LEU A 20 4.12 -2.55 -4.40
C LEU A 20 4.75 -2.84 -3.04
N MET A 21 4.74 -1.90 -2.11
CA MET A 21 5.26 -2.11 -0.75
C MET A 21 4.49 -3.21 -0.01
N VAL A 22 3.15 -3.21 -0.10
CA VAL A 22 2.32 -4.27 0.49
C VAL A 22 2.59 -5.62 -0.17
N LEU A 23 2.69 -5.66 -1.50
CA LEU A 23 3.01 -6.89 -2.23
C LEU A 23 4.39 -7.43 -1.89
N VAL A 24 5.40 -6.57 -1.71
CA VAL A 24 6.74 -6.97 -1.28
C VAL A 24 6.72 -7.56 0.13
N ALA A 25 5.93 -6.99 1.05
CA ALA A 25 5.76 -7.56 2.40
C ALA A 25 5.15 -8.97 2.33
N TYR A 26 4.13 -9.17 1.49
CA TYR A 26 3.52 -10.49 1.28
C TYR A 26 4.45 -11.47 0.57
N MET A 27 5.22 -11.02 -0.42
CA MET A 27 6.19 -11.88 -1.10
C MET A 27 7.30 -12.35 -0.15
N GLN A 28 7.77 -11.47 0.76
CA GLN A 28 8.73 -11.87 1.79
C GLN A 28 8.13 -12.91 2.75
N TYR A 29 6.90 -12.68 3.19
CA TYR A 29 6.17 -13.64 4.04
C TYR A 29 6.01 -15.01 3.36
N VAL A 30 5.55 -15.04 2.11
CA VAL A 30 5.37 -16.28 1.32
C VAL A 30 6.70 -16.97 1.07
N ARG A 31 7.77 -16.23 0.75
CA ARG A 31 9.09 -16.84 0.55
C ARG A 31 9.58 -17.55 1.81
N ARG A 32 9.27 -17.00 3.00
CA ARG A 32 9.64 -17.59 4.29
C ARG A 32 8.78 -18.77 4.70
N THR A 33 7.46 -18.68 4.53
CA THR A 33 6.51 -19.69 5.03
C THR A 33 6.05 -20.70 3.97
N ARG A 34 6.25 -20.39 2.68
CA ARG A 34 5.68 -21.09 1.51
C ARG A 34 4.15 -21.23 1.56
N ASP A 35 3.49 -20.43 2.41
CA ASP A 35 2.05 -20.48 2.60
C ASP A 35 1.37 -19.34 1.82
N LEU A 36 0.99 -19.66 0.58
CA LEU A 36 0.20 -18.76 -0.28
C LEU A 36 -1.26 -18.62 0.20
N TRP A 37 -1.80 -19.67 0.85
CA TRP A 37 -3.17 -19.68 1.35
C TRP A 37 -3.35 -18.71 2.51
N ALA A 38 -2.34 -18.55 3.36
CA ALA A 38 -2.33 -17.55 4.41
C ALA A 38 -2.40 -16.11 3.88
N VAL A 39 -1.82 -15.81 2.70
CA VAL A 39 -1.95 -14.47 2.08
C VAL A 39 -3.36 -14.23 1.54
N VAL A 40 -4.01 -15.25 0.97
CA VAL A 40 -5.41 -15.12 0.53
C VAL A 40 -6.34 -14.98 1.74
N LYS A 41 -6.03 -15.70 2.83
CA LYS A 41 -6.73 -15.60 4.11
C LYS A 41 -6.08 -14.57 5.04
N PHE A 42 -5.58 -13.45 4.50
CA PHE A 42 -4.90 -12.46 5.35
C PHE A 42 -5.77 -11.88 6.47
N TRP A 43 -7.09 -11.98 6.32
CA TRP A 43 -8.08 -11.55 7.30
C TRP A 43 -8.16 -12.48 8.54
N GLU A 44 -7.55 -13.66 8.47
CA GLU A 44 -7.49 -14.61 9.57
C GLU A 44 -6.31 -14.28 10.50
N ARG A 45 -6.50 -14.34 11.83
CA ARG A 45 -5.48 -14.03 12.85
C ARG A 45 -4.19 -14.89 12.79
N ARG A 46 -4.03 -15.74 11.77
CA ARG A 46 -2.91 -16.68 11.60
C ARG A 46 -1.67 -16.09 10.92
N LEU A 47 -1.71 -14.85 10.40
CA LEU A 47 -0.52 -14.26 9.78
C LEU A 47 0.56 -13.93 10.82
N THR A 48 1.50 -14.86 10.99
CA THR A 48 2.70 -14.67 11.81
C THR A 48 3.74 -13.86 11.04
N MET A 49 3.47 -12.57 10.86
CA MET A 49 4.44 -11.65 10.27
C MET A 49 5.54 -11.29 11.27
N THR A 50 6.77 -11.21 10.80
CA THR A 50 7.88 -10.62 11.56
C THR A 50 7.69 -9.11 11.67
N GLY A 51 8.33 -8.48 12.67
CA GLY A 51 8.22 -7.02 12.86
C GLY A 51 8.63 -6.19 11.65
N ARG A 52 9.57 -6.69 10.82
CA ARG A 52 9.98 -6.04 9.56
C ARG A 52 8.93 -6.18 8.47
N GLU A 53 8.38 -7.39 8.28
CA GLU A 53 7.29 -7.65 7.31
C GLU A 53 6.06 -6.78 7.65
N PHE A 54 5.73 -6.67 8.94
CA PHE A 54 4.62 -5.84 9.42
C PHE A 54 4.87 -4.34 9.21
N ALA A 55 6.10 -3.87 9.42
CA ALA A 55 6.46 -2.47 9.17
C ALA A 55 6.30 -2.10 7.69
N TRP A 56 6.73 -2.96 6.76
CA TRP A 56 6.56 -2.77 5.32
C TRP A 56 5.11 -2.82 4.87
N GLN A 57 4.32 -3.74 5.43
CA GLN A 57 2.89 -3.81 5.14
C GLN A 57 2.18 -2.52 5.59
N ARG A 58 2.47 -2.06 6.82
CA ARG A 58 1.81 -0.88 7.39
C ARG A 58 2.25 0.41 6.70
N SER A 59 3.52 0.55 6.33
CA SER A 59 3.98 1.70 5.57
C SER A 59 3.37 1.73 4.16
N GLY A 60 3.27 0.58 3.49
CA GLY A 60 2.57 0.47 2.21
C GLY A 60 1.09 0.84 2.30
N ILE A 61 0.38 0.38 3.35
CA ILE A 61 -1.01 0.77 3.61
C ILE A 61 -1.14 2.28 3.85
N LEU A 62 -0.23 2.89 4.62
CA LEU A 62 -0.25 4.34 4.84
C LEU A 62 -0.03 5.11 3.53
N VAL A 63 0.89 4.66 2.68
CA VAL A 63 1.14 5.28 1.37
C VAL A 63 -0.09 5.15 0.46
N LEU A 64 -0.76 3.99 0.46
CA LEU A 64 -2.03 3.81 -0.25
C LEU A 64 -3.11 4.77 0.24
N LEU A 65 -3.28 4.90 1.57
CA LEU A 65 -4.26 5.82 2.15
C LEU A 65 -3.97 7.28 1.78
N LEU A 66 -2.69 7.68 1.76
CA LEU A 66 -2.30 9.02 1.30
C LEU A 66 -2.62 9.22 -0.18
N GLY A 67 -2.35 8.24 -1.05
CA GLY A 67 -2.73 8.31 -2.46
C GLY A 67 -4.25 8.48 -2.65
N VAL A 68 -5.05 7.72 -1.88
CA VAL A 68 -6.52 7.84 -1.89
C VAL A 68 -6.97 9.22 -1.40
N LEU A 69 -6.35 9.77 -0.36
CA LEU A 69 -6.66 11.13 0.12
C LEU A 69 -6.36 12.18 -0.96
N VAL A 70 -5.20 12.10 -1.63
CA VAL A 70 -4.85 13.00 -2.73
C VAL A 70 -5.89 12.92 -3.85
N ARG A 71 -6.33 11.71 -4.21
CA ARG A 71 -7.39 11.49 -5.20
C ARG A 71 -8.69 12.20 -4.81
N TYR A 72 -9.15 12.06 -3.57
CA TYR A 72 -10.36 12.72 -3.12
C TYR A 72 -10.24 14.25 -3.11
N LEU A 73 -9.09 14.78 -2.69
CA LEU A 73 -8.86 16.23 -2.69
C LEU A 73 -8.85 16.83 -4.11
N LEU A 74 -8.28 16.11 -5.08
CA LEU A 74 -8.34 16.48 -6.50
C LEU A 74 -9.77 16.44 -7.05
N ILE A 75 -10.53 15.37 -6.74
CA ILE A 75 -11.93 15.23 -7.18
C ILE A 75 -12.82 16.34 -6.59
N LEU A 76 -12.61 16.69 -5.32
CA LEU A 76 -13.34 17.75 -4.63
C LEU A 76 -12.91 19.17 -5.05
N GLN A 77 -11.93 19.30 -5.97
CA GLN A 77 -11.37 20.56 -6.44
C GLN A 77 -10.82 21.45 -5.31
N VAL A 78 -10.37 20.82 -4.21
CA VAL A 78 -9.78 21.51 -3.07
C VAL A 78 -8.31 21.87 -3.34
N LEU A 79 -7.68 21.22 -4.34
CA LEU A 79 -6.25 21.27 -4.66
C LEU A 79 -6.01 21.53 -6.15
#